data_AF-A0A354X9P7-F1
#
_entry.id   AF-A0A354X9P7-F1
#
_cell.length_a   1.000
_cell.length_b   1.000
_cell.length_c   1.000
_cell.angle_alpha   90.00
_cell.angle_beta   90.00
_cell.angle_gamma   90.00
#
_symmetry.space_group_name_H-M   'P 1'
#
loop_
_entity.id
_entity.type
_entity.pdbx_description
1 polymer ?
#
loop_
_entity_poly.entity_id
_entity_poly.type
_entity_poly.pdbx_seq_one_letter_code
_entity_poly.pdbx_strand_id
1 'polypeptide(L)'
;TLGIYGKYMDKYEKDYIDYLKRQFSLAWLDSIGPDINIHNQKDSIMRRSHIPRKYRDIHKKGLTLRDLKAKAFTKEDSVKIAKHHYLIDEIVLNDMNIERKNEIFNEVVEFPLRNEMAGLRLDTVITAEDDFIYGYKQPWKIDKGTKKLGVVLAGMVEGIDKSTFVFPLTDTLTYFIASLSQLADESLITERKMLHKNMVDKQSVYPDYRTNKSYRFKDIKNPEIFDKIFEAYQTYNKETDLFVDSVSIRGYTDLTGLWHENYELAENRAKEVADYFKQKGVKMPVAKAAGEDWSTLAQEVQKHKSLLHREEILDTLTHAVFPDMTEENIKALFPDDYKIMKDEIFPKLRRFDVILHVNRHDIEKSTMKETYREDYAEGIKLLKEKEYMPALEKLAKYGDYNTALALVCLGYNDKAQEVLESLPETGKNEYLLAIVKARKQKTTEAAKHLQKACQLNPDLYYRTRLDSEVKELADQQNLWDTLNN
;
A
#
# COMPACT_ATOMS: atom_id res chain seq x y z
N THR A 1 -81.11 116.63 -13.69
CA THR A 1 -80.94 115.60 -14.75
C THR A 1 -79.45 115.40 -14.97
N LEU A 2 -79.03 114.16 -15.25
CA LEU A 2 -77.64 113.60 -15.23
C LEU A 2 -77.19 112.88 -13.93
N GLY A 3 -78.11 112.47 -13.06
CA GLY A 3 -77.79 111.81 -11.79
C GLY A 3 -77.41 110.32 -11.84
N ILE A 4 -77.31 109.71 -13.04
CA ILE A 4 -76.97 108.28 -13.17
C ILE A 4 -75.76 108.08 -14.09
N TYR A 5 -75.65 108.78 -15.22
CA TYR A 5 -74.56 108.54 -16.19
C TYR A 5 -73.17 109.01 -15.73
N GLY A 6 -73.06 110.13 -15.00
CA GLY A 6 -71.75 110.63 -14.51
C GLY A 6 -71.14 109.74 -13.43
N LYS A 7 -71.98 109.19 -12.53
CA LYS A 7 -71.52 108.29 -11.45
C LYS A 7 -70.92 106.98 -11.97
N TYR A 8 -71.32 106.52 -13.16
CA TYR A 8 -70.73 105.33 -13.78
C TYR A 8 -69.38 105.61 -14.45
N MET A 9 -69.18 106.83 -15.00
CA MET A 9 -67.89 107.18 -15.62
C MET A 9 -66.78 107.40 -14.59
N ASP A 10 -67.04 108.09 -13.48
CA ASP A 10 -66.03 108.29 -12.42
C ASP A 10 -65.56 106.95 -11.83
N LYS A 11 -66.48 105.99 -11.70
CA LYS A 11 -66.15 104.64 -11.23
C LYS A 11 -65.32 103.89 -12.28
N TYR A 12 -65.70 103.97 -13.55
CA TYR A 12 -64.98 103.32 -14.64
C TYR A 12 -63.54 103.83 -14.78
N GLU A 13 -63.32 105.15 -14.67
CA GLU A 13 -61.99 105.74 -14.76
C GLU A 13 -61.08 105.30 -13.61
N LYS A 14 -61.64 105.21 -12.39
CA LYS A 14 -60.92 104.74 -11.21
C LYS A 14 -60.56 103.25 -11.30
N ASP A 15 -61.50 102.42 -11.75
CA ASP A 15 -61.29 100.98 -11.95
C ASP A 15 -60.26 100.73 -13.07
N TYR A 16 -60.25 101.55 -14.13
CA TYR A 16 -59.28 101.48 -15.21
C TYR A 16 -57.86 101.87 -14.76
N ILE A 17 -57.71 102.92 -13.93
CA ILE A 17 -56.41 103.31 -13.35
C ILE A 17 -55.85 102.20 -12.44
N ASP A 18 -56.70 101.59 -11.60
CA ASP A 18 -56.27 100.48 -10.74
C ASP A 18 -55.88 99.24 -11.55
N TYR A 19 -56.61 98.95 -12.63
CA TYR A 19 -56.23 97.89 -13.57
C TYR A 19 -54.84 98.14 -14.17
N LEU A 20 -54.54 99.36 -14.65
CA LEU A 20 -53.23 99.70 -15.20
C LEU A 20 -52.11 99.55 -14.15
N LYS A 21 -52.33 100.01 -12.90
CA LYS A 21 -51.35 99.83 -11.82
C LYS A 21 -51.06 98.36 -11.54
N ARG A 22 -52.09 97.51 -11.57
CA ARG A 22 -51.98 96.08 -11.29
C ARG A 22 -51.29 95.33 -12.43
N GLN A 23 -51.73 95.54 -13.66
CA GLN A 23 -51.24 94.81 -14.84
C GLN A 23 -49.77 95.08 -15.12
N PHE A 24 -49.31 96.32 -14.91
CA PHE A 24 -47.91 96.71 -15.13
C PHE A 24 -47.07 96.74 -13.85
N SER A 25 -47.61 96.25 -12.72
CA SER A 25 -46.93 96.27 -11.41
C SER A 25 -46.43 97.67 -10.99
N LEU A 26 -47.18 98.72 -11.35
CA LEU A 26 -46.90 100.13 -11.04
C LEU A 26 -47.55 100.58 -9.73
N ALA A 27 -47.84 99.65 -8.83
CA ALA A 27 -48.50 99.92 -7.54
C ALA A 27 -47.75 100.93 -6.65
N TRP A 28 -46.47 101.15 -6.91
CA TRP A 28 -45.61 102.08 -6.19
C TRP A 28 -45.73 103.55 -6.65
N LEU A 29 -46.48 103.85 -7.72
CA LEU A 29 -46.78 105.22 -8.15
C LEU A 29 -48.07 105.75 -7.50
N ASP A 30 -48.02 106.97 -6.95
CA ASP A 30 -49.12 107.56 -6.20
C ASP A 30 -50.36 107.84 -7.08
N SER A 31 -50.21 108.47 -8.25
CA SER A 31 -51.32 108.73 -9.19
C SER A 31 -50.91 108.57 -10.66
N ILE A 32 -51.79 107.96 -11.46
CA ILE A 32 -51.64 107.79 -12.93
C ILE A 32 -52.90 108.36 -13.59
N GLY A 33 -52.75 109.20 -14.61
CA GLY A 33 -53.88 109.66 -15.44
C GLY A 33 -54.22 108.63 -16.54
N PRO A 34 -55.47 108.55 -17.01
CA PRO A 34 -55.89 107.50 -17.97
C PRO A 34 -55.09 107.50 -19.28
N ASP A 35 -54.62 108.67 -19.72
CA ASP A 35 -53.94 108.88 -20.99
C ASP A 35 -52.40 108.78 -20.92
N ILE A 36 -51.84 108.13 -19.90
CA ILE A 36 -50.37 108.04 -19.76
C ILE A 36 -49.74 107.15 -20.85
N ASN A 37 -48.77 107.70 -21.60
CA ASN A 37 -47.98 106.93 -22.56
C ASN A 37 -46.70 106.38 -21.89
N ILE A 38 -46.77 105.11 -21.46
CA ILE A 38 -45.75 104.42 -20.65
C ILE A 38 -44.42 104.26 -21.39
N HIS A 39 -44.44 104.21 -22.73
CA HIS A 39 -43.24 103.95 -23.53
C HIS A 39 -42.34 105.17 -23.68
N ASN A 40 -42.89 106.39 -23.73
CA ASN A 40 -42.10 107.62 -23.90
C ASN A 40 -41.48 108.17 -22.61
N GLN A 41 -41.83 107.63 -21.43
CA GLN A 41 -41.34 108.14 -20.14
C GLN A 41 -40.48 107.14 -19.33
N LYS A 42 -40.13 105.97 -19.90
CA LYS A 42 -39.54 104.84 -19.17
C LYS A 42 -38.29 105.18 -18.33
N ASP A 43 -37.44 106.09 -18.80
CA ASP A 43 -36.21 106.48 -18.08
C ASP A 43 -36.40 107.65 -17.09
N SER A 44 -37.50 108.40 -17.17
CA SER A 44 -37.79 109.52 -16.25
C SER A 44 -38.53 109.09 -14.97
N ILE A 45 -39.04 107.85 -14.92
CA ILE A 45 -39.88 107.35 -13.82
C ILE A 45 -39.06 106.58 -12.75
N MET A 46 -37.91 105.98 -13.10
CA MET A 46 -37.06 105.21 -12.18
C MET A 46 -36.10 106.08 -11.34
N ARG A 47 -36.54 106.54 -10.16
CA ARG A 47 -35.66 107.24 -9.19
C ARG A 47 -34.80 106.27 -8.35
N ARG A 48 -33.62 106.71 -7.89
CA ARG A 48 -32.64 105.96 -7.06
C ARG A 48 -33.22 105.24 -5.84
N SER A 49 -34.36 105.70 -5.31
CA SER A 49 -35.07 105.09 -4.19
C SER A 49 -35.56 103.67 -4.49
N HIS A 50 -35.85 103.34 -5.75
CA HIS A 50 -36.53 102.10 -6.13
C HIS A 50 -35.59 100.89 -6.40
N ILE A 51 -34.27 101.08 -6.32
CA ILE A 51 -33.29 99.99 -6.52
C ILE A 51 -32.93 99.38 -5.15
N PRO A 52 -32.93 98.03 -4.96
CA PRO A 52 -32.56 97.40 -3.69
C PRO A 52 -31.15 97.77 -3.22
N ARG A 53 -30.97 98.04 -1.92
CA ARG A 53 -29.70 98.55 -1.34
C ARG A 53 -28.46 97.81 -1.82
N LYS A 54 -28.47 96.47 -1.87
CA LYS A 54 -27.33 95.62 -2.29
C LYS A 54 -26.88 95.82 -3.75
N TYR A 55 -27.75 96.35 -4.61
CA TYR A 55 -27.47 96.54 -6.04
C TYR A 55 -27.36 98.01 -6.45
N ARG A 56 -27.54 98.95 -5.52
CA ARG A 56 -27.47 100.40 -5.79
C ARG A 56 -26.09 100.84 -6.27
N ASP A 57 -25.02 100.29 -5.69
CA ASP A 57 -23.65 100.64 -6.09
C ASP A 57 -23.27 100.06 -7.46
N ILE A 58 -23.75 98.86 -7.77
CA ILE A 58 -23.55 98.22 -9.08
C ILE A 58 -24.27 99.04 -10.15
N HIS A 59 -25.52 99.45 -9.90
CA HIS A 59 -26.28 100.30 -10.80
C HIS A 59 -25.67 101.70 -10.96
N LYS A 60 -25.14 102.31 -9.88
CA LYS A 60 -24.49 103.63 -9.94
C LYS A 60 -23.19 103.60 -10.76
N LYS A 61 -22.48 102.47 -10.77
CA LYS A 61 -21.20 102.30 -11.47
C LYS A 61 -21.33 101.79 -12.92
N GLY A 62 -22.54 101.44 -13.37
CA GLY A 62 -22.78 100.97 -14.75
C GLY A 62 -22.07 99.66 -15.10
N LEU A 63 -21.73 98.84 -14.10
CA LEU A 63 -20.95 97.61 -14.27
C LEU A 63 -21.74 96.57 -15.08
N THR A 64 -21.06 95.92 -16.02
CA THR A 64 -21.62 94.87 -16.89
C THR A 64 -21.13 93.48 -16.47
N LEU A 65 -21.72 92.41 -17.02
CA LEU A 65 -21.28 91.03 -16.80
C LEU A 65 -19.78 90.80 -17.09
N ARG A 66 -19.17 91.66 -17.92
CA ARG A 66 -17.75 91.62 -18.26
C ARG A 66 -16.83 92.06 -17.11
N ASP A 67 -17.38 92.70 -16.08
CA ASP A 67 -16.62 93.21 -14.93
C ASP A 67 -16.57 92.22 -13.74
N LEU A 68 -17.21 91.05 -13.87
CA LEU A 68 -17.18 89.97 -12.87
C LEU A 68 -15.90 89.13 -13.01
N LYS A 69 -15.00 89.20 -12.02
CA LYS A 69 -13.85 88.29 -11.92
C LYS A 69 -14.25 86.99 -11.23
N ALA A 70 -14.07 85.86 -11.91
CA ALA A 70 -14.20 84.53 -11.31
C ALA A 70 -13.10 84.31 -10.27
N LYS A 71 -13.47 83.85 -9.07
CA LYS A 71 -12.52 83.42 -8.02
C LYS A 71 -12.39 81.91 -8.06
N ALA A 72 -11.16 81.40 -7.87
CA ALA A 72 -10.91 79.97 -7.75
C ALA A 72 -11.47 79.42 -6.43
N PHE A 73 -12.04 78.22 -6.47
CA PHE A 73 -12.53 77.52 -5.29
C PHE A 73 -11.39 77.24 -4.31
N THR A 74 -11.61 77.54 -3.02
CA THR A 74 -10.66 77.20 -1.96
C THR A 74 -10.93 75.81 -1.38
N LYS A 75 -9.99 75.27 -0.60
CA LYS A 75 -10.20 74.03 0.16
C LYS A 75 -11.38 74.16 1.12
N GLU A 76 -11.58 75.33 1.72
CA GLU A 76 -12.69 75.60 2.64
C GLU A 76 -14.05 75.57 1.93
N ASP A 77 -14.11 76.10 0.70
CA ASP A 77 -15.32 76.03 -0.13
C ASP A 77 -15.66 74.58 -0.50
N SER A 78 -14.63 73.78 -0.79
CA SER A 78 -14.79 72.34 -1.07
C SER A 78 -15.31 71.57 0.14
N VAL A 79 -14.78 71.86 1.35
CA VAL A 79 -15.28 71.28 2.61
C VAL A 79 -16.72 71.68 2.88
N LYS A 80 -17.09 72.94 2.65
CA LYS A 80 -18.48 73.39 2.81
C LYS A 80 -19.43 72.70 1.85
N ILE A 81 -19.03 72.49 0.60
CA ILE A 81 -19.82 71.75 -0.38
C ILE A 81 -19.96 70.29 0.06
N ALA A 82 -18.87 69.63 0.43
CA ALA A 82 -18.90 68.24 0.88
C ALA A 82 -19.82 68.06 2.09
N LYS A 83 -19.78 68.99 3.06
CA LYS A 83 -20.63 68.96 4.26
C LYS A 83 -22.12 69.12 3.98
N HIS A 84 -22.52 69.72 2.86
CA HIS A 84 -23.92 69.87 2.46
C HIS A 84 -24.38 68.82 1.45
N HIS A 85 -23.45 68.09 0.83
CA HIS A 85 -23.77 67.12 -0.23
C HIS A 85 -23.65 65.67 0.23
N TYR A 86 -22.75 65.37 1.17
CA TYR A 86 -22.64 64.05 1.79
C TYR A 86 -23.39 64.04 3.13
N LEU A 87 -24.23 63.02 3.32
CA LEU A 87 -24.90 62.72 4.59
C LEU A 87 -23.90 62.02 5.52
N ILE A 88 -22.84 62.72 5.91
CA ILE A 88 -21.72 62.18 6.69
C ILE A 88 -22.23 61.55 7.99
N ASP A 89 -23.18 62.22 8.66
CA ASP A 89 -23.75 61.73 9.92
C ASP A 89 -24.53 60.41 9.72
N GLU A 90 -25.24 60.24 8.60
CA GLU A 90 -25.96 59.00 8.28
C GLU A 90 -25.01 57.86 7.90
N ILE A 91 -23.92 58.17 7.19
CA ILE A 91 -22.88 57.19 6.85
C ILE A 91 -22.23 56.67 8.13
N VAL A 92 -21.85 57.58 9.04
CA VAL A 92 -21.26 57.21 10.34
C VAL A 92 -22.23 56.36 11.17
N LEU A 93 -23.53 56.72 11.21
CA LEU A 93 -24.54 55.92 11.91
C LEU A 93 -24.70 54.52 11.30
N ASN A 94 -24.67 54.42 9.97
CA ASN A 94 -24.75 53.13 9.28
C ASN A 94 -23.51 52.27 9.56
N ASP A 95 -22.31 52.87 9.54
CA ASP A 95 -21.06 52.18 9.88
C ASP A 95 -21.09 51.69 11.34
N MET A 96 -21.56 52.51 12.28
CA MET A 96 -21.75 52.09 13.68
C MET A 96 -22.77 50.95 13.81
N ASN A 97 -23.86 50.96 13.05
CA ASN A 97 -24.84 49.88 13.05
C ASN A 97 -24.27 48.58 12.46
N ILE A 98 -23.43 48.68 11.43
CA ILE A 98 -22.72 47.54 10.84
C ILE A 98 -21.73 46.95 11.85
N GLU A 99 -20.96 47.79 12.54
CA GLU A 99 -20.02 47.36 13.59
C GLU A 99 -20.73 46.65 14.74
N ARG A 100 -21.88 47.17 15.18
CA ARG A 100 -22.68 46.61 16.30
C ARG A 100 -23.57 45.43 15.91
N LYS A 101 -23.57 44.99 14.65
CA LYS A 101 -24.42 43.89 14.16
C LYS A 101 -24.27 42.61 14.98
N ASN A 102 -23.05 42.22 15.33
CA ASN A 102 -22.78 40.99 16.09
C ASN A 102 -23.22 41.11 17.56
N GLU A 103 -23.09 42.30 18.15
CA GLU A 103 -23.54 42.57 19.52
C GLU A 103 -25.06 42.44 19.63
N ILE A 104 -25.79 43.11 18.73
CA ILE A 104 -27.26 43.04 18.68
C ILE A 104 -27.72 41.61 18.35
N PHE A 105 -27.02 40.90 17.47
CA PHE A 105 -27.33 39.49 17.17
C PHE A 105 -27.25 38.62 18.44
N ASN A 106 -26.21 38.78 19.26
CA ASN A 106 -26.05 38.03 20.51
C ASN A 106 -27.07 38.45 21.60
N GLU A 107 -27.57 39.68 21.56
CA GLU A 107 -28.59 40.18 22.50
C GLU A 107 -30.00 39.70 22.12
N VAL A 108 -30.32 39.70 20.82
CA VAL A 108 -31.68 39.40 20.32
C VAL A 108 -31.90 37.90 20.08
N VAL A 109 -30.87 37.17 19.68
CA VAL A 109 -30.99 35.74 19.39
C VAL A 109 -30.67 34.94 20.65
N GLU A 110 -31.71 34.45 21.32
CA GLU A 110 -31.59 33.73 22.59
C GLU A 110 -30.86 32.38 22.47
N PHE A 111 -30.97 31.73 21.30
CA PHE A 111 -30.26 30.50 20.94
C PHE A 111 -29.58 30.64 19.57
N PRO A 112 -28.42 31.30 19.49
CA PRO A 112 -27.72 31.44 18.23
C PRO A 112 -27.26 30.05 17.77
N LEU A 113 -27.55 29.70 16.52
CA LEU A 113 -26.95 28.53 15.89
C LEU A 113 -25.42 28.65 16.07
N ARG A 114 -24.79 27.63 16.65
CA ARG A 114 -23.33 27.64 16.78
C ARG A 114 -22.76 27.84 15.38
N ASN A 115 -22.00 28.93 15.20
CA ASN A 115 -21.45 29.35 13.91
C ASN A 115 -20.61 28.26 13.22
N GLU A 116 -20.20 27.24 13.97
CA GLU A 116 -19.65 26.01 13.45
C GLU A 116 -20.78 25.04 13.08
N MET A 117 -21.31 25.16 11.85
CA MET A 117 -22.11 24.08 11.21
C MET A 117 -21.37 22.72 11.19
N ALA A 118 -20.11 22.66 11.61
CA ALA A 118 -19.31 21.44 11.77
C ALA A 118 -19.77 20.52 12.91
N GLY A 119 -20.65 20.97 13.82
CA GLY A 119 -21.10 20.18 14.97
C GLY A 119 -22.55 19.65 14.90
N LEU A 120 -23.42 20.30 14.12
CA LEU A 120 -24.83 19.94 14.06
C LEU A 120 -25.03 18.75 13.11
N ARG A 121 -25.26 17.55 13.67
CA ARG A 121 -25.41 16.31 12.89
C ARG A 121 -26.86 15.96 12.54
N LEU A 122 -27.81 16.55 13.27
CA LEU A 122 -29.24 16.31 13.11
C LEU A 122 -30.02 17.55 13.53
N ASP A 123 -31.02 17.91 12.74
CA ASP A 123 -32.06 18.90 13.08
C ASP A 123 -33.41 18.17 13.01
N THR A 124 -33.95 17.75 14.15
CA THR A 124 -35.20 16.96 14.20
C THR A 124 -35.98 17.30 15.45
N VAL A 125 -37.29 17.46 15.28
CA VAL A 125 -38.25 17.67 16.37
C VAL A 125 -38.86 16.30 16.72
N ILE A 126 -38.74 15.89 17.98
CA ILE A 126 -39.19 14.60 18.47
C ILE A 126 -40.13 14.82 19.65
N THR A 127 -41.23 14.09 19.68
CA THR A 127 -42.21 14.10 20.78
C THR A 127 -41.81 13.08 21.84
N ALA A 128 -42.03 13.41 23.11
CA ALA A 128 -41.58 12.63 24.28
C ALA A 128 -42.25 11.25 24.47
N GLU A 129 -42.95 10.74 23.45
CA GLU A 129 -43.68 9.47 23.51
C GLU A 129 -42.78 8.26 23.21
N ASP A 130 -41.66 8.45 22.51
CA ASP A 130 -40.76 7.38 22.05
C ASP A 130 -39.31 7.59 22.48
N ASP A 131 -38.56 6.49 22.64
CA ASP A 131 -37.11 6.50 22.85
C ASP A 131 -36.38 7.06 21.62
N PHE A 132 -35.43 7.97 21.83
CA PHE A 132 -34.61 8.52 20.75
C PHE A 132 -33.34 7.69 20.52
N ILE A 133 -33.27 7.00 19.37
CA ILE A 133 -32.07 6.26 18.94
C ILE A 133 -31.46 6.95 17.72
N TYR A 134 -30.23 7.44 17.86
CA TYR A 134 -29.49 8.09 16.78
C TYR A 134 -28.22 7.31 16.41
N GLY A 135 -28.29 6.55 15.31
CA GLY A 135 -27.13 5.91 14.71
C GLY A 135 -26.35 6.89 13.83
N TYR A 136 -25.06 7.05 14.08
CA TYR A 136 -24.18 7.89 13.25
C TYR A 136 -22.92 7.13 12.83
N LYS A 137 -22.35 7.56 11.70
CA LYS A 137 -21.04 7.09 11.22
C LYS A 137 -20.07 8.26 11.18
N GLN A 138 -18.96 8.13 11.89
CA GLN A 138 -17.88 9.11 11.86
C GLN A 138 -16.66 8.51 11.16
N PRO A 139 -16.26 8.97 9.96
CA PRO A 139 -14.97 8.61 9.42
C PRO A 139 -13.87 9.24 10.30
N TRP A 140 -12.87 8.44 10.65
CA TRP A 140 -11.70 8.88 11.40
C TRP A 140 -10.44 8.62 10.58
N LYS A 141 -9.55 9.60 10.50
CA LYS A 141 -8.26 9.42 9.83
C LYS A 141 -7.32 8.69 10.78
N ILE A 142 -6.87 7.51 10.37
CA ILE A 142 -5.96 6.68 11.15
C ILE A 142 -4.52 7.01 10.72
N ASP A 143 -3.67 7.37 11.68
CA ASP A 143 -2.25 7.57 11.43
C ASP A 143 -1.50 6.22 11.42
N LYS A 144 -0.32 6.19 10.81
CA LYS A 144 0.48 4.96 10.66
C LYS A 144 0.70 4.24 11.99
N GLY A 145 0.97 4.98 13.07
CA GLY A 145 1.21 4.45 14.42
C GLY A 145 -0.04 4.14 15.25
N THR A 146 -1.25 4.47 14.79
CA THR A 146 -2.46 4.25 15.60
C THR A 146 -2.77 2.76 15.70
N LYS A 147 -2.79 2.23 16.93
CA LYS A 147 -3.09 0.83 17.26
C LYS A 147 -4.44 0.66 17.97
N LYS A 148 -4.85 1.68 18.72
CA LYS A 148 -6.08 1.71 19.51
C LYS A 148 -6.82 3.01 19.27
N LEU A 149 -8.15 2.94 19.29
CA LEU A 149 -9.03 4.10 19.27
C LEU A 149 -9.89 4.04 20.53
N GLY A 150 -9.75 5.05 21.40
CA GLY A 150 -10.64 5.25 22.54
C GLY A 150 -11.78 6.17 22.13
N VAL A 151 -13.02 5.75 22.37
CA VAL A 151 -14.23 6.56 22.13
C VAL A 151 -14.90 6.82 23.48
N VAL A 152 -15.08 8.09 23.80
CA VAL A 152 -15.79 8.56 24.98
C VAL A 152 -16.98 9.38 24.51
N LEU A 153 -18.14 9.17 25.11
CA LEU A 153 -19.33 9.96 24.85
C LEU A 153 -19.58 10.88 26.04
N ALA A 154 -19.73 12.16 25.74
CA ALA A 154 -20.15 13.18 26.68
C ALA A 154 -21.39 13.88 26.10
N GLY A 155 -22.40 14.06 26.93
CA GLY A 155 -23.67 14.68 26.54
C GLY A 155 -24.08 15.77 27.51
N MET A 156 -24.79 16.77 27.00
CA MET A 156 -25.45 17.80 27.79
C MET A 156 -26.81 18.12 27.16
N VAL A 157 -27.82 18.34 27.99
CA VAL A 157 -29.12 18.89 27.60
C VAL A 157 -29.23 20.31 28.13
N GLU A 158 -29.70 21.22 27.29
CA GLU A 158 -29.99 22.60 27.66
C GLU A 158 -31.48 22.86 27.42
N GLY A 159 -32.19 23.26 28.47
CA GLY A 159 -33.59 23.63 28.41
C GLY A 159 -33.79 25.03 27.84
N ILE A 160 -35.01 25.33 27.38
CA ILE A 160 -35.40 26.67 26.91
C ILE A 160 -35.23 27.73 28.01
N ASP A 161 -35.36 27.32 29.27
CA ASP A 161 -35.14 28.14 30.46
C ASP A 161 -33.65 28.30 30.85
N LYS A 162 -32.72 27.82 30.00
CA LYS A 162 -31.26 27.78 30.25
C LYS A 162 -30.86 26.88 31.41
N SER A 163 -31.75 26.01 31.88
CA SER A 163 -31.36 24.92 32.77
C SER A 163 -30.46 23.96 32.00
N THR A 164 -29.40 23.48 32.65
CA THR A 164 -28.45 22.56 32.04
C THR A 164 -28.42 21.25 32.82
N PHE A 165 -28.45 20.15 32.09
CA PHE A 165 -28.25 18.81 32.62
C PHE A 165 -27.08 18.16 31.89
N VAL A 166 -25.98 17.93 32.60
CA VAL A 166 -24.81 17.25 32.06
C VAL A 166 -24.90 15.77 32.38
N PHE A 167 -24.86 14.92 31.36
CA PHE A 167 -24.84 13.47 31.58
C PHE A 167 -23.52 13.04 32.22
N PRO A 168 -23.52 11.99 33.07
CA PRO A 168 -22.28 11.40 33.54
C PRO A 168 -21.45 10.89 32.35
N LEU A 169 -20.13 11.01 32.45
CA LEU A 169 -19.22 10.48 31.43
C LEU A 169 -19.45 8.97 31.26
N THR A 170 -19.63 8.52 30.02
CA THR A 170 -19.69 7.09 29.73
C THR A 170 -18.29 6.48 29.82
N ASP A 171 -18.22 5.18 30.10
CA ASP A 171 -16.98 4.43 29.99
C ASP A 171 -16.34 4.57 28.59
N THR A 172 -15.02 4.44 28.55
CA THR A 172 -14.26 4.55 27.29
C THR A 172 -14.34 3.24 26.51
N LEU A 173 -14.99 3.26 25.35
CA LEU A 173 -14.96 2.13 24.41
C LEU A 173 -13.59 2.09 23.72
N THR A 174 -12.88 0.97 23.86
CA THR A 174 -11.55 0.80 23.23
C THR A 174 -11.65 -0.15 22.05
N TYR A 175 -11.37 0.38 20.86
CA TYR A 175 -11.27 -0.39 19.62
C TYR A 175 -9.81 -0.69 19.31
N PHE A 176 -9.52 -1.93 18.90
CA PHE A 176 -8.20 -2.34 18.42
C PHE A 176 -8.22 -2.41 16.89
N ILE A 177 -7.23 -1.78 16.26
CA ILE A 177 -7.10 -1.80 14.80
C ILE A 177 -6.36 -3.09 14.43
N ALA A 178 -7.10 -4.08 13.94
CA ALA A 178 -6.53 -5.28 13.35
C ALA A 178 -5.84 -4.91 12.03
N SER A 179 -4.58 -5.30 11.87
CA SER A 179 -3.82 -5.09 10.64
C SER A 179 -3.09 -6.37 10.28
N LEU A 180 -2.94 -6.63 8.98
CA LEU A 180 -2.19 -7.77 8.48
C LEU A 180 -0.72 -7.73 8.94
N SER A 181 -0.16 -6.54 9.18
CA SER A 181 1.23 -6.42 9.68
C SER A 181 1.48 -7.08 11.03
N GLN A 182 0.43 -7.35 11.81
CA GLN A 182 0.52 -8.10 13.07
C GLN A 182 0.83 -9.58 12.87
N LEU A 183 0.63 -10.10 11.65
CA LEU A 183 0.90 -11.49 11.31
C LEU A 183 2.39 -11.78 11.10
N ALA A 184 3.25 -10.74 11.13
CA ALA A 184 4.68 -10.88 10.92
C ALA A 184 5.30 -11.95 11.82
N ASP A 185 6.07 -12.85 11.21
CA ASP A 185 6.71 -13.96 11.91
C ASP A 185 8.11 -13.57 12.39
N GLU A 186 8.24 -13.31 13.68
CA GLU A 186 9.52 -12.97 14.32
C GLU A 186 10.47 -14.18 14.41
N SER A 187 9.98 -15.41 14.31
CA SER A 187 10.85 -16.59 14.40
C SER A 187 11.85 -16.67 13.24
N LEU A 188 11.55 -16.00 12.12
CA LEU A 188 12.40 -15.93 10.93
C LEU A 188 13.55 -14.92 11.06
N ILE A 189 13.60 -14.11 12.13
CA ILE A 189 14.72 -13.21 12.44
C ILE A 189 16.01 -14.01 12.66
N THR A 190 15.90 -15.15 13.33
CA THR A 190 17.04 -16.03 13.61
C THR A 190 17.02 -17.20 12.64
N GLU A 191 18.02 -17.27 11.77
CA GLU A 191 18.21 -18.44 10.92
C GLU A 191 18.73 -19.60 11.73
N ARG A 192 18.09 -20.75 11.59
CA ARG A 192 18.49 -22.00 12.22
C ARG A 192 18.95 -22.96 11.16
N LYS A 193 20.27 -23.20 11.07
CA LYS A 193 20.84 -24.18 10.15
C LYS A 193 21.44 -25.34 10.91
N MET A 194 20.98 -26.55 10.61
CA MET A 194 21.60 -27.77 11.15
C MET A 194 22.96 -27.96 10.48
N LEU A 195 24.03 -27.89 11.26
CA LEU A 195 25.38 -28.22 10.81
C LEU A 195 25.68 -29.66 11.19
N HIS A 196 25.98 -30.47 10.19
CA HIS A 196 26.44 -31.84 10.40
C HIS A 196 27.97 -31.83 10.55
N LYS A 197 28.46 -32.50 11.61
CA LYS A 197 29.90 -32.66 11.80
C LYS A 197 30.53 -33.53 10.72
N ASN A 198 29.90 -34.68 10.45
CA ASN A 198 30.34 -35.63 9.45
C ASN A 198 29.33 -35.61 8.30
N MET A 199 29.84 -35.49 7.08
CA MET A 199 29.09 -35.45 5.85
C MET A 199 29.71 -36.42 4.85
N VAL A 200 28.90 -36.90 3.92
CA VAL A 200 29.32 -37.86 2.91
C VAL A 200 28.85 -37.37 1.54
N ASP A 201 29.78 -37.20 0.62
CA ASP A 201 29.48 -36.99 -0.80
C ASP A 201 29.79 -38.27 -1.58
N LYS A 202 28.76 -38.86 -2.20
CA LYS A 202 28.87 -40.10 -2.97
C LYS A 202 28.74 -39.79 -4.45
N GLN A 203 29.75 -40.17 -5.22
CA GLN A 203 29.79 -40.03 -6.66
C GLN A 203 30.08 -41.39 -7.31
N SER A 204 29.35 -41.71 -8.38
CA SER A 204 29.58 -42.94 -9.14
C SER A 204 30.12 -42.59 -10.53
N VAL A 205 31.19 -43.27 -10.96
CA VAL A 205 31.83 -43.05 -12.26
C VAL A 205 32.00 -44.36 -13.01
N TYR A 206 31.91 -44.31 -14.34
CA TYR A 206 31.86 -45.49 -15.22
C TYR A 206 33.06 -45.49 -16.18
N PRO A 207 34.14 -46.22 -15.85
CA PRO A 207 35.33 -46.29 -16.69
C PRO A 207 35.12 -47.18 -17.93
N ASP A 208 35.59 -46.72 -19.09
CA ASP A 208 35.73 -47.52 -20.30
C ASP A 208 37.18 -48.02 -20.42
N TYR A 209 37.39 -49.30 -20.17
CA TYR A 209 38.72 -49.93 -20.29
C TYR A 209 38.99 -50.41 -21.71
N ARG A 210 40.25 -50.31 -22.16
CA ARG A 210 40.71 -50.93 -23.42
C ARG A 210 40.47 -52.43 -23.49
N THR A 211 40.63 -53.11 -22.36
CA THR A 211 40.33 -54.55 -22.22
C THR A 211 39.61 -54.80 -20.90
N ASN A 212 38.62 -55.69 -20.90
CA ASN A 212 37.82 -55.99 -19.70
C ASN A 212 38.67 -56.55 -18.54
N LYS A 213 39.83 -57.15 -18.80
CA LYS A 213 40.75 -57.66 -17.77
C LYS A 213 41.79 -56.64 -17.29
N SER A 214 41.87 -55.45 -17.90
CA SER A 214 42.83 -54.44 -17.43
C SER A 214 42.39 -53.83 -16.11
N TYR A 215 43.37 -53.66 -15.21
CA TYR A 215 43.23 -52.93 -13.97
C TYR A 215 43.98 -51.59 -13.97
N ARG A 216 44.84 -51.34 -14.98
CA ARG A 216 45.73 -50.17 -15.01
C ARG A 216 44.96 -48.89 -15.28
N PHE A 217 45.26 -47.82 -14.55
CA PHE A 217 44.60 -46.53 -14.77
C PHE A 217 44.81 -45.98 -16.19
N LYS A 218 46.02 -46.14 -16.75
CA LYS A 218 46.37 -45.69 -18.12
C LYS A 218 45.58 -46.37 -19.25
N ASP A 219 44.92 -47.49 -18.95
CA ASP A 219 44.13 -48.25 -19.93
C ASP A 219 42.65 -47.81 -19.95
N ILE A 220 42.27 -46.84 -19.12
CA ILE A 220 40.96 -46.18 -19.15
C ILE A 220 40.96 -45.18 -20.32
N LYS A 221 39.97 -45.26 -21.20
CA LYS A 221 39.83 -44.39 -22.38
C LYS A 221 39.28 -43.01 -22.05
N ASN A 222 38.50 -42.92 -20.98
CA ASN A 222 37.82 -41.72 -20.49
C ASN A 222 38.29 -41.31 -19.07
N PRO A 223 39.58 -41.02 -18.83
CA PRO A 223 40.09 -40.66 -17.50
C PRO A 223 39.51 -39.35 -16.94
N GLU A 224 38.97 -38.48 -17.79
CA GLU A 224 38.32 -37.21 -17.42
C GLU A 224 37.08 -37.39 -16.52
N ILE A 225 36.49 -38.60 -16.46
CA ILE A 225 35.36 -38.88 -15.56
C ILE A 225 35.68 -38.64 -14.07
N PHE A 226 36.97 -38.65 -13.72
CA PHE A 226 37.42 -38.40 -12.36
C PHE A 226 37.59 -36.90 -12.04
N ASP A 227 37.54 -36.00 -13.04
CA ASP A 227 37.77 -34.56 -12.85
C ASP A 227 36.75 -33.94 -11.89
N LYS A 228 35.47 -34.32 -12.01
CA LYS A 228 34.39 -33.87 -11.11
C LYS A 228 34.64 -34.24 -9.64
N ILE A 229 35.28 -35.38 -9.39
CA ILE A 229 35.64 -35.81 -8.04
C ILE A 229 36.75 -34.93 -7.49
N PHE A 230 37.75 -34.57 -8.32
CA PHE A 230 38.82 -33.66 -7.92
C PHE A 230 38.29 -32.25 -7.67
N GLU A 231 37.38 -31.75 -8.50
CA GLU A 231 36.72 -30.46 -8.29
C GLU A 231 35.95 -30.44 -6.95
N ALA A 232 35.18 -31.49 -6.65
CA ALA A 232 34.48 -31.61 -5.37
C ALA A 232 35.47 -31.65 -4.20
N TYR A 233 36.54 -32.46 -4.29
CA TYR A 233 37.59 -32.52 -3.29
C TYR A 233 38.29 -31.17 -3.06
N GLN A 234 38.56 -30.41 -4.11
CA GLN A 234 39.17 -29.08 -4.01
C GLN A 234 38.22 -28.06 -3.39
N THR A 235 36.94 -28.06 -3.80
CA THR A 235 35.91 -27.19 -3.23
C THR A 235 35.79 -27.42 -1.72
N TYR A 236 35.63 -28.66 -1.27
CA TYR A 236 35.50 -28.95 0.17
C TYR A 236 36.74 -28.55 0.99
N ASN A 237 37.94 -28.66 0.43
CA ASN A 237 39.17 -28.26 1.13
C ASN A 237 39.53 -26.77 0.99
N LYS A 238 38.82 -26.02 0.13
CA LYS A 238 38.96 -24.57 -0.02
C LYS A 238 38.06 -23.81 0.95
N GLU A 239 36.90 -24.38 1.28
CA GLU A 239 36.03 -23.86 2.34
C GLU A 239 36.78 -23.84 3.68
N THR A 240 36.57 -22.77 4.46
CA THR A 240 37.33 -22.56 5.70
C THR A 240 36.88 -23.45 6.84
N ASP A 241 35.67 -24.00 6.78
CA ASP A 241 35.01 -24.76 7.83
C ASP A 241 34.98 -26.28 7.55
N LEU A 242 35.25 -26.69 6.31
CA LEU A 242 35.20 -28.08 5.86
C LEU A 242 36.58 -28.60 5.47
N PHE A 243 36.74 -29.92 5.58
CA PHE A 243 37.87 -30.62 5.01
C PHE A 243 37.50 -32.07 4.70
N VAL A 244 38.21 -32.70 3.78
CA VAL A 244 38.01 -34.13 3.45
C VAL A 244 38.93 -34.98 4.33
N ASP A 245 38.35 -35.80 5.21
CA ASP A 245 39.06 -36.74 6.09
C ASP A 245 39.69 -37.88 5.30
N SER A 246 38.88 -38.53 4.46
CA SER A 246 39.29 -39.68 3.65
C SER A 246 38.43 -39.84 2.42
N VAL A 247 38.97 -40.52 1.41
CA VAL A 247 38.26 -40.82 0.16
C VAL A 247 38.18 -42.32 -0.01
N SER A 248 36.99 -42.91 0.10
CA SER A 248 36.80 -44.34 -0.17
C SER A 248 36.52 -44.56 -1.65
N ILE A 249 37.25 -45.45 -2.29
CA ILE A 249 37.10 -45.79 -3.71
C ILE A 249 36.71 -47.25 -3.78
N ARG A 250 35.45 -47.52 -4.11
CA ARG A 250 34.91 -48.88 -4.19
C ARG A 250 34.76 -49.29 -5.66
N GLY A 251 35.54 -50.25 -6.11
CA GLY A 251 35.51 -50.76 -7.48
C GLY A 251 34.52 -51.91 -7.66
N TYR A 252 33.80 -51.89 -8.77
CA TYR A 252 32.88 -52.95 -9.20
C TYR A 252 33.28 -53.49 -10.58
N THR A 253 32.96 -54.75 -10.83
CA THR A 253 33.11 -55.41 -12.14
C THR A 253 31.74 -55.85 -12.66
N ASP A 254 31.69 -56.16 -13.95
CA ASP A 254 30.62 -57.00 -14.48
C ASP A 254 30.87 -58.47 -14.13
N LEU A 255 30.00 -59.34 -14.61
CA LEU A 255 30.05 -60.78 -14.35
C LEU A 255 31.05 -61.50 -15.29
N THR A 256 31.74 -60.82 -16.20
CA THR A 256 32.54 -61.49 -17.23
C THR A 256 33.78 -62.15 -16.64
N GLY A 257 33.73 -63.46 -16.40
CA GLY A 257 34.87 -64.22 -15.91
C GLY A 257 34.47 -65.14 -14.77
N LEU A 258 35.43 -65.49 -13.92
CA LEU A 258 35.16 -66.20 -12.67
C LEU A 258 34.96 -65.19 -11.56
N TRP A 259 33.98 -65.44 -10.68
CA TRP A 259 33.61 -64.57 -9.57
C TRP A 259 34.80 -64.13 -8.71
N HIS A 260 35.70 -65.08 -8.39
CA HIS A 260 36.89 -64.77 -7.59
C HIS A 260 37.90 -63.89 -8.34
N GLU A 261 38.08 -64.09 -9.65
CA GLU A 261 38.95 -63.24 -10.48
C GLU A 261 38.36 -61.83 -10.59
N ASN A 262 37.04 -61.73 -10.67
CA ASN A 262 36.32 -60.46 -10.72
C ASN A 262 36.47 -59.67 -9.41
N TYR A 263 36.48 -60.35 -8.26
CA TYR A 263 36.79 -59.71 -6.98
C TYR A 263 38.22 -59.16 -6.93
N GLU A 264 39.22 -59.95 -7.34
CA GLU A 264 40.62 -59.50 -7.41
C GLU A 264 40.80 -58.34 -8.41
N LEU A 265 40.13 -58.41 -9.56
CA LEU A 265 40.14 -57.36 -10.58
C LEU A 265 39.57 -56.06 -10.04
N ALA A 266 38.43 -56.11 -9.34
CA ALA A 266 37.82 -54.97 -8.68
C ALA A 266 38.76 -54.34 -7.64
N GLU A 267 39.45 -55.17 -6.86
CA GLU A 267 40.43 -54.72 -5.86
C GLU A 267 41.61 -54.00 -6.52
N ASN A 268 42.22 -54.61 -7.54
CA ASN A 268 43.37 -54.05 -8.25
C ASN A 268 43.02 -52.75 -8.97
N ARG A 269 41.82 -52.68 -9.56
CA ARG A 269 41.26 -51.45 -10.15
C ARG A 269 41.10 -50.33 -9.14
N ALA A 270 40.53 -50.64 -7.97
CA ALA A 270 40.37 -49.64 -6.91
C ALA A 270 41.72 -49.13 -6.38
N LYS A 271 42.73 -50.01 -6.27
CA LYS A 271 44.10 -49.65 -5.89
C LYS A 271 44.75 -48.69 -6.90
N GLU A 272 44.66 -48.97 -8.19
CA GLU A 272 45.22 -48.10 -9.24
C GLU A 272 44.56 -46.72 -9.28
N VAL A 273 43.24 -46.63 -9.07
CA VAL A 273 42.54 -45.34 -8.94
C VAL A 273 42.96 -44.61 -7.65
N ALA A 274 43.11 -45.32 -6.53
CA ALA A 274 43.59 -44.73 -5.28
C ALA A 274 45.02 -44.16 -5.40
N ASP A 275 45.91 -44.88 -6.10
CA ASP A 275 47.26 -44.42 -6.38
C ASP A 275 47.27 -43.19 -7.30
N TYR A 276 46.40 -43.18 -8.32
CA TYR A 276 46.20 -42.01 -9.18
C TYR A 276 45.72 -40.79 -8.37
N PHE A 277 44.75 -40.98 -7.47
CA PHE A 277 44.25 -39.93 -6.59
C PHE A 277 45.34 -39.38 -5.68
N LYS A 278 46.17 -40.28 -5.11
CA LYS A 278 47.32 -39.91 -4.29
C LYS A 278 48.34 -39.06 -5.06
N GLN A 279 48.63 -39.42 -6.32
CA GLN A 279 49.53 -38.64 -7.19
C GLN A 279 48.97 -37.25 -7.52
N LYS A 280 47.64 -37.10 -7.56
CA LYS A 280 46.94 -35.82 -7.74
C LYS A 280 46.81 -34.99 -6.45
N GLY A 281 47.35 -35.48 -5.33
CA GLY A 281 47.35 -34.75 -4.05
C GLY A 281 46.14 -35.02 -3.14
N VAL A 282 45.33 -36.03 -3.45
CA VAL A 282 44.24 -36.47 -2.56
C VAL A 282 44.83 -37.14 -1.32
N LYS A 283 44.42 -36.69 -0.14
CA LYS A 283 44.83 -37.28 1.14
C LYS A 283 43.96 -38.49 1.46
N MET A 284 44.60 -39.54 1.98
CA MET A 284 43.94 -40.76 2.48
C MET A 284 42.93 -41.41 1.49
N PRO A 285 43.31 -41.70 0.22
CA PRO A 285 42.49 -42.54 -0.66
C PRO A 285 42.56 -44.00 -0.21
N VAL A 286 41.41 -44.63 0.01
CA VAL A 286 41.26 -45.99 0.50
C VAL A 286 40.54 -46.84 -0.54
N ALA A 287 41.26 -47.76 -1.16
CA ALA A 287 40.70 -48.72 -2.10
C ALA A 287 39.86 -49.79 -1.38
N LYS A 288 38.69 -50.10 -1.94
CA LYS A 288 37.80 -51.18 -1.48
C LYS A 288 37.32 -52.00 -2.68
N ALA A 289 37.34 -53.32 -2.55
CA ALA A 289 36.76 -54.22 -3.55
C ALA A 289 35.27 -54.42 -3.26
N ALA A 290 34.43 -54.33 -4.28
CA ALA A 290 33.07 -54.85 -4.23
C ALA A 290 32.91 -56.18 -4.98
N GLY A 291 33.75 -56.41 -6.01
CA GLY A 291 33.55 -57.48 -6.98
C GLY A 291 32.39 -57.18 -7.91
N GLU A 292 31.62 -58.20 -8.24
CA GLU A 292 30.48 -58.09 -9.17
C GLU A 292 29.28 -57.38 -8.54
N ASP A 293 28.65 -56.48 -9.31
CA ASP A 293 27.48 -55.72 -8.83
C ASP A 293 26.14 -56.40 -9.16
N TRP A 294 25.85 -57.48 -8.44
CA TRP A 294 24.59 -58.23 -8.55
C TRP A 294 23.35 -57.37 -8.25
N SER A 295 23.49 -56.40 -7.34
CA SER A 295 22.39 -55.51 -6.94
C SER A 295 21.97 -54.58 -8.08
N THR A 296 22.94 -53.95 -8.76
CA THR A 296 22.68 -53.09 -9.91
C THR A 296 22.24 -53.93 -11.11
N LEU A 297 22.78 -55.14 -11.29
CA LEU A 297 22.34 -56.06 -12.34
C LEU A 297 20.83 -56.33 -12.24
N ALA A 298 20.35 -56.73 -11.06
CA ALA A 298 18.93 -56.99 -10.85
C ALA A 298 18.07 -55.74 -11.11
N GLN A 299 18.50 -54.56 -10.65
CA GLN A 299 17.78 -53.30 -10.89
C GLN A 299 17.71 -52.93 -12.38
N GLU A 300 18.81 -53.10 -13.12
CA GLU A 300 18.85 -52.78 -14.54
C GLU A 300 18.05 -53.79 -15.37
N VAL A 301 18.09 -55.09 -15.02
CA VAL A 301 17.23 -56.11 -15.64
C VAL A 301 15.76 -55.78 -15.42
N GLN A 302 15.36 -55.41 -14.20
CA GLN A 302 13.98 -55.04 -13.89
C GLN A 302 13.46 -53.87 -14.73
N LYS A 303 14.31 -52.87 -14.97
CA LYS A 303 13.95 -51.69 -15.77
C LYS A 303 13.95 -51.95 -17.27
N HIS A 304 14.71 -52.94 -17.74
CA HIS A 304 14.90 -53.18 -19.17
C HIS A 304 13.67 -53.88 -19.76
N LYS A 305 12.92 -53.16 -20.62
CA LYS A 305 11.65 -53.65 -21.17
C LYS A 305 11.81 -54.60 -22.35
N SER A 306 12.99 -54.67 -22.95
CA SER A 306 13.23 -55.49 -24.14
C SER A 306 13.67 -56.92 -23.82
N LEU A 307 13.96 -57.21 -22.54
CA LEU A 307 14.25 -58.56 -22.08
C LEU A 307 12.95 -59.37 -22.04
N LEU A 308 12.89 -60.44 -22.82
CA LEU A 308 11.68 -61.26 -22.98
C LEU A 308 11.42 -62.09 -21.71
N HIS A 309 12.46 -62.72 -21.16
CA HIS A 309 12.39 -63.57 -19.97
C HIS A 309 12.84 -62.83 -18.71
N ARG A 310 12.44 -61.56 -18.60
CA ARG A 310 12.90 -60.67 -17.54
C ARG A 310 12.55 -61.21 -16.14
N GLU A 311 11.35 -61.74 -15.96
CA GLU A 311 10.89 -62.20 -14.64
C GLU A 311 11.64 -63.46 -14.20
N GLU A 312 11.88 -64.39 -15.13
CA GLU A 312 12.64 -65.62 -14.90
C GLU A 312 14.12 -65.33 -14.62
N ILE A 313 14.71 -64.37 -15.34
CA ILE A 313 16.08 -63.92 -15.06
C ILE A 313 16.16 -63.29 -13.67
N LEU A 314 15.21 -62.42 -13.28
CA LEU A 314 15.18 -61.83 -11.95
C LEU A 314 15.00 -62.87 -10.85
N ASP A 315 14.15 -63.87 -11.05
CA ASP A 315 13.97 -64.97 -10.11
C ASP A 315 15.27 -65.76 -9.93
N THR A 316 15.97 -66.04 -11.02
CA THR A 316 17.26 -66.72 -11.01
C THR A 316 18.32 -65.91 -10.26
N LEU A 317 18.39 -64.58 -10.49
CA LEU A 317 19.32 -63.69 -9.78
C LEU A 317 19.01 -63.59 -8.29
N THR A 318 17.73 -63.63 -7.90
CA THR A 318 17.30 -63.51 -6.50
C THR A 318 17.67 -64.74 -5.69
N HIS A 319 17.67 -65.92 -6.32
CA HIS A 319 17.98 -67.21 -5.69
C HIS A 319 19.42 -67.70 -5.97
N ALA A 320 20.29 -66.83 -6.48
CA ALA A 320 21.66 -67.17 -6.84
C ALA A 320 22.49 -67.59 -5.61
N VAL A 321 22.92 -68.85 -5.57
CA VAL A 321 23.83 -69.39 -4.53
C VAL A 321 25.28 -69.45 -5.02
N PHE A 322 25.47 -69.81 -6.29
CA PHE A 322 26.77 -69.88 -6.94
C PHE A 322 26.79 -68.90 -8.12
N PRO A 323 27.47 -67.74 -7.99
CA PRO A 323 27.52 -66.68 -8.99
C PRO A 323 27.83 -67.17 -10.41
N ASP A 324 28.94 -67.90 -10.58
CA ASP A 324 29.39 -68.39 -11.90
C ASP A 324 28.38 -69.35 -12.55
N MET A 325 27.83 -70.29 -11.77
CA MET A 325 26.82 -71.22 -12.26
C MET A 325 25.52 -70.50 -12.61
N THR A 326 25.18 -69.44 -11.89
CA THR A 326 23.99 -68.64 -12.14
C THR A 326 24.11 -67.90 -13.48
N GLU A 327 25.26 -67.29 -13.76
CA GLU A 327 25.51 -66.64 -15.04
C GLU A 327 25.47 -67.64 -16.21
N GLU A 328 26.15 -68.80 -16.08
CA GLU A 328 26.14 -69.82 -17.13
C GLU A 328 24.74 -70.40 -17.36
N ASN A 329 23.93 -70.56 -16.30
CA ASN A 329 22.54 -70.98 -16.45
C ASN A 329 21.70 -69.95 -17.21
N ILE A 330 21.81 -68.66 -16.87
CA ILE A 330 21.10 -67.58 -17.58
C ILE A 330 21.50 -67.55 -19.06
N LYS A 331 22.80 -67.69 -19.34
CA LYS A 331 23.34 -67.72 -20.70
C LYS A 331 22.89 -68.93 -21.51
N ALA A 332 22.74 -70.10 -20.88
CA ALA A 332 22.26 -71.31 -21.53
C ALA A 332 20.74 -71.32 -21.77
N LEU A 333 19.97 -70.83 -20.80
CA LEU A 333 18.50 -70.82 -20.86
C LEU A 333 17.95 -69.65 -21.68
N PHE A 334 18.60 -68.48 -21.62
CA PHE A 334 18.13 -67.23 -22.21
C PHE A 334 19.23 -66.54 -23.04
N PRO A 335 19.72 -67.16 -24.12
CA PRO A 335 20.90 -66.66 -24.87
C PRO A 335 20.69 -65.29 -25.52
N ASP A 336 19.50 -64.99 -26.03
CA ASP A 336 19.18 -63.70 -26.65
C ASP A 336 19.10 -62.57 -25.63
N ASP A 337 18.46 -62.82 -24.49
CA ASP A 337 18.39 -61.86 -23.37
C ASP A 337 19.77 -61.65 -22.73
N TYR A 338 20.57 -62.72 -22.58
CA TYR A 338 21.95 -62.62 -22.08
C TYR A 338 22.84 -61.74 -23.00
N LYS A 339 22.64 -61.81 -24.32
CA LYS A 339 23.33 -60.92 -25.26
C LYS A 339 22.99 -59.45 -25.01
N ILE A 340 21.71 -59.13 -24.80
CA ILE A 340 21.27 -57.78 -24.44
C ILE A 340 21.87 -57.35 -23.08
N MET A 341 21.85 -58.24 -22.08
CA MET A 341 22.46 -57.96 -20.77
C MET A 341 23.95 -57.63 -20.91
N LYS A 342 24.69 -58.42 -21.70
CA LYS A 342 26.12 -58.23 -21.91
C LYS A 342 26.46 -56.94 -22.65
N ASP A 343 25.67 -56.58 -23.66
CA ASP A 343 25.95 -55.41 -24.50
C ASP A 343 25.47 -54.10 -23.85
N GLU A 344 24.35 -54.13 -23.10
CA GLU A 344 23.70 -52.91 -22.60
C GLU A 344 23.71 -52.75 -21.07
N ILE A 345 23.76 -53.84 -20.30
CA ILE A 345 23.70 -53.80 -18.83
C ILE A 345 25.09 -53.93 -18.20
N PHE A 346 25.89 -54.90 -18.63
CA PHE A 346 27.23 -55.15 -18.06
C PHE A 346 28.15 -53.91 -18.07
N PRO A 347 28.17 -53.05 -19.12
CA PRO A 347 28.93 -51.81 -19.08
C PRO A 347 28.55 -50.88 -17.91
N LYS A 348 27.29 -50.91 -17.45
CA LYS A 348 26.80 -50.14 -16.30
C LYS A 348 27.19 -50.74 -14.94
N LEU A 349 27.65 -51.98 -14.91
CA LEU A 349 28.13 -52.62 -13.68
C LEU A 349 29.59 -52.29 -13.39
N ARG A 350 30.35 -51.99 -14.46
CA ARG A 350 31.74 -51.52 -14.36
C ARG A 350 31.74 -50.08 -13.88
N ARG A 351 31.84 -49.88 -12.57
CA ARG A 351 31.82 -48.55 -11.96
C ARG A 351 32.75 -48.44 -10.75
N PHE A 352 33.05 -47.22 -10.37
CA PHE A 352 33.57 -46.89 -9.05
C PHE A 352 32.55 -46.07 -8.29
N ASP A 353 32.27 -46.47 -7.05
CA ASP A 353 31.64 -45.58 -6.07
C ASP A 353 32.75 -44.89 -5.28
N VAL A 354 32.88 -43.58 -5.49
CA VAL A 354 33.82 -42.73 -4.74
C VAL A 354 33.06 -41.95 -3.70
N ILE A 355 33.51 -42.07 -2.46
CA ILE A 355 32.86 -41.48 -1.29
C ILE A 355 33.86 -40.55 -0.61
N LEU A 356 33.57 -39.24 -0.65
CA LEU A 356 34.32 -38.23 0.10
C LEU A 356 33.71 -38.15 1.51
N HIS A 357 34.51 -38.49 2.53
CA HIS A 357 34.13 -38.31 3.92
C HIS A 357 34.56 -36.90 4.34
N VAL A 358 33.59 -36.01 4.45
CA VAL A 358 33.80 -34.59 4.73
C VAL A 358 33.53 -34.34 6.22
N ASN A 359 34.39 -33.57 6.85
CA ASN A 359 34.33 -33.26 8.26
C ASN A 359 34.42 -31.76 8.50
N ARG A 360 33.75 -31.33 9.55
CA ARG A 360 33.69 -29.97 10.00
C ARG A 360 34.41 -29.84 11.34
N HIS A 361 35.66 -29.36 11.29
CA HIS A 361 36.55 -29.28 12.45
C HIS A 361 36.17 -28.19 13.48
N ASP A 362 35.36 -27.20 13.10
CA ASP A 362 34.90 -26.14 13.99
C ASP A 362 33.83 -26.59 15.00
N ILE A 363 33.27 -27.81 14.84
CA ILE A 363 32.24 -28.37 15.72
C ILE A 363 32.58 -29.77 16.26
N GLU A 364 32.28 -30.00 17.53
CA GLU A 364 32.51 -31.30 18.19
C GLU A 364 31.47 -32.37 17.85
N LYS A 365 30.24 -31.94 17.58
CA LYS A 365 29.10 -32.77 17.18
C LYS A 365 28.16 -31.95 16.30
N SER A 366 27.25 -32.61 15.60
CA SER A 366 26.24 -31.91 14.81
C SER A 366 25.43 -30.97 15.70
N THR A 367 25.36 -29.70 15.33
CA THR A 367 24.77 -28.63 16.14
C THR A 367 23.90 -27.74 15.28
N MET A 368 22.91 -27.11 15.91
CA MET A 368 22.09 -26.10 15.27
C MET A 368 22.79 -24.75 15.40
N LYS A 369 23.18 -24.15 14.28
CA LYS A 369 23.77 -22.82 14.23
C LYS A 369 22.65 -21.81 14.08
N GLU A 370 22.56 -20.91 15.06
CA GLU A 370 21.67 -19.75 15.03
C GLU A 370 22.44 -18.54 14.51
N THR A 371 21.90 -17.89 13.49
CA THR A 371 22.43 -16.63 12.95
C THR A 371 21.36 -15.56 13.06
N TYR A 372 21.60 -14.52 13.86
CA TYR A 372 20.71 -13.36 13.94
C TYR A 372 20.85 -12.49 12.69
N ARG A 373 19.74 -12.15 12.05
CA ARG A 373 19.69 -11.33 10.84
C ARG A 373 19.25 -9.91 11.21
N GLU A 374 20.20 -8.99 11.38
CA GLU A 374 19.93 -7.61 11.80
C GLU A 374 19.01 -6.87 10.82
N ASP A 375 19.26 -7.03 9.53
CA ASP A 375 18.48 -6.45 8.44
C ASP A 375 17.06 -7.02 8.35
N TYR A 376 16.91 -8.32 8.62
CA TYR A 376 15.60 -8.95 8.72
C TYR A 376 14.80 -8.40 9.90
N ALA A 377 15.44 -8.28 11.07
CA ALA A 377 14.81 -7.70 12.26
C ALA A 377 14.34 -6.25 12.00
N GLU A 378 15.15 -5.45 11.31
CA GLU A 378 14.77 -4.11 10.86
C GLU A 378 13.56 -4.16 9.92
N GLY A 379 13.54 -5.07 8.94
CA GLY A 379 12.41 -5.29 8.04
C GLY A 379 11.10 -5.61 8.79
N ILE A 380 11.16 -6.46 9.81
CA ILE A 380 9.99 -6.79 10.66
C ILE A 380 9.53 -5.58 11.48
N LYS A 381 10.47 -4.80 12.01
CA LYS A 381 10.13 -3.55 12.73
C LYS A 381 9.38 -2.58 11.82
N LEU A 382 9.90 -2.33 10.62
CA LEU A 382 9.27 -1.46 9.61
C LEU A 382 7.87 -1.96 9.21
N LEU A 383 7.73 -3.29 9.03
CA LEU A 383 6.45 -3.93 8.70
C LEU A 383 5.40 -3.65 9.79
N LYS A 384 5.78 -3.79 11.06
CA LYS A 384 4.91 -3.50 12.22
C LYS A 384 4.57 -2.01 12.38
N GLU A 385 5.48 -1.13 11.99
CA GLU A 385 5.29 0.33 11.94
C GLU A 385 4.47 0.78 10.72
N LYS A 386 4.05 -0.18 9.87
CA LYS A 386 3.29 0.02 8.63
C LYS A 386 4.08 0.78 7.55
N GLU A 387 5.40 0.70 7.61
CA GLU A 387 6.31 1.17 6.57
C GLU A 387 6.59 0.05 5.57
N TYR A 388 5.56 -0.29 4.78
CA TYR A 388 5.58 -1.51 3.97
C TYR A 388 6.61 -1.51 2.84
N MET A 389 6.84 -0.37 2.18
CA MET A 389 7.82 -0.29 1.10
C MET A 389 9.26 -0.41 1.63
N PRO A 390 9.68 0.35 2.67
CA PRO A 390 10.98 0.12 3.33
C PRO A 390 11.13 -1.29 3.89
N ALA A 391 10.07 -1.87 4.47
CA ALA A 391 10.10 -3.26 4.93
C ALA A 391 10.35 -4.23 3.76
N LEU A 392 9.67 -4.05 2.64
CA LEU A 392 9.85 -4.88 1.45
C LEU A 392 11.28 -4.79 0.90
N GLU A 393 11.90 -3.61 0.88
CA GLU A 393 13.30 -3.46 0.43
C GLU A 393 14.27 -4.33 1.24
N LYS A 394 14.03 -4.47 2.55
CA LYS A 394 14.84 -5.33 3.43
C LYS A 394 14.50 -6.82 3.26
N LEU A 395 13.22 -7.14 3.12
CA LEU A 395 12.71 -8.50 3.13
C LEU A 395 12.69 -9.18 1.75
N ALA A 396 12.77 -8.43 0.64
CA ALA A 396 12.59 -8.96 -0.72
C ALA A 396 13.54 -10.11 -1.08
N LYS A 397 14.80 -10.06 -0.60
CA LYS A 397 15.83 -11.05 -0.93
C LYS A 397 15.61 -12.43 -0.32
N TYR A 398 14.74 -12.56 0.68
CA TYR A 398 14.49 -13.83 1.37
C TYR A 398 13.42 -14.67 0.68
N GLY A 399 12.47 -14.03 0.00
CA GLY A 399 11.37 -14.72 -0.68
C GLY A 399 10.54 -15.59 0.26
N ASP A 400 10.36 -15.17 1.51
CA ASP A 400 9.71 -15.95 2.56
C ASP A 400 8.32 -15.41 2.92
N TYR A 401 7.74 -15.94 4.00
CA TYR A 401 6.44 -15.54 4.49
C TYR A 401 6.32 -14.03 4.76
N ASN A 402 7.33 -13.40 5.37
CA ASN A 402 7.27 -11.98 5.69
C ASN A 402 7.48 -11.11 4.45
N THR A 403 8.25 -11.60 3.46
CA THR A 403 8.30 -11.00 2.12
C THR A 403 6.90 -10.99 1.50
N ALA A 404 6.21 -12.14 1.50
CA ALA A 404 4.84 -12.23 1.00
C ALA A 404 3.89 -11.31 1.78
N LEU A 405 3.97 -11.28 3.11
CA LEU A 405 3.15 -10.41 3.95
C LEU A 405 3.34 -8.92 3.60
N ALA A 406 4.58 -8.47 3.38
CA ALA A 406 4.87 -7.10 2.96
C ALA A 406 4.23 -6.78 1.60
N LEU A 407 4.31 -7.70 0.63
CA LEU A 407 3.67 -7.58 -0.68
C LEU A 407 2.13 -7.51 -0.56
N VAL A 408 1.52 -8.35 0.29
CA VAL A 408 0.09 -8.30 0.58
C VAL A 408 -0.29 -6.95 1.21
N CYS A 409 0.49 -6.44 2.17
CA CYS A 409 0.24 -5.13 2.77
C CYS A 409 0.31 -3.97 1.75
N LEU A 410 1.16 -4.08 0.73
CA LEU A 410 1.27 -3.12 -0.38
C LEU A 410 0.20 -3.29 -1.47
N GLY A 411 -0.58 -4.38 -1.44
CA GLY A 411 -1.56 -4.71 -2.48
C GLY A 411 -0.94 -5.31 -3.75
N TYR A 412 0.33 -5.72 -3.72
CA TYR A 412 1.00 -6.40 -4.83
C TYR A 412 0.62 -7.89 -4.89
N ASN A 413 -0.66 -8.13 -5.13
CA ASN A 413 -1.30 -9.45 -5.01
C ASN A 413 -0.68 -10.52 -5.92
N ASP A 414 -0.30 -10.18 -7.16
CA ASP A 414 0.30 -11.14 -8.09
C ASP A 414 1.68 -11.62 -7.62
N LYS A 415 2.54 -10.69 -7.19
CA LYS A 415 3.86 -11.01 -6.63
C LYS A 415 3.75 -11.77 -5.31
N ALA A 416 2.79 -11.38 -4.46
CA ALA A 416 2.54 -12.09 -3.21
C ALA A 416 2.12 -13.54 -3.47
N GLN A 417 1.25 -13.77 -4.46
CA GLN A 417 0.83 -15.11 -4.87
C GLN A 417 2.01 -15.95 -5.35
N GLU A 418 2.87 -15.41 -6.22
CA GLU A 418 4.07 -16.11 -6.72
C GLU A 418 5.00 -16.56 -5.59
N VAL A 419 5.26 -15.67 -4.62
CA VAL A 419 6.08 -16.02 -3.46
C VAL A 419 5.39 -17.11 -2.64
N LEU A 420 4.10 -16.95 -2.31
CA LEU A 420 3.36 -17.91 -1.49
C LEU A 420 3.25 -19.30 -2.13
N GLU A 421 3.08 -19.38 -3.46
CA GLU A 421 3.00 -20.66 -4.20
C GLU A 421 4.36 -21.40 -4.24
N SER A 422 5.47 -20.69 -4.02
CA SER A 422 6.81 -21.30 -3.90
C SER A 422 7.14 -21.81 -2.49
N LEU A 423 6.35 -21.43 -1.49
CA LEU A 423 6.56 -21.75 -0.08
C LEU A 423 5.85 -23.05 0.32
N PRO A 424 6.30 -23.72 1.39
CA PRO A 424 5.63 -24.91 1.90
C PRO A 424 4.21 -24.61 2.38
N GLU A 425 3.33 -25.59 2.31
CA GLU A 425 1.97 -25.50 2.82
C GLU A 425 1.99 -25.32 4.35
N THR A 426 1.53 -24.16 4.83
CA THR A 426 1.39 -23.85 6.25
C THR A 426 0.13 -23.04 6.48
N GLY A 427 -0.44 -23.09 7.68
CA GLY A 427 -1.66 -22.32 7.99
C GLY A 427 -1.52 -20.82 7.70
N LYS A 428 -0.35 -20.22 7.99
CA LYS A 428 -0.08 -18.80 7.70
C LYS A 428 0.00 -18.49 6.21
N ASN A 429 0.65 -19.37 5.42
CA ASN A 429 0.79 -19.18 3.97
C ASN A 429 -0.58 -19.31 3.28
N GLU A 430 -1.33 -20.36 3.63
CA GLU A 430 -2.69 -20.60 3.14
C GLU A 430 -3.64 -19.43 3.49
N TYR A 431 -3.49 -18.86 4.69
CA TYR A 431 -4.28 -17.70 5.10
C TYR A 431 -4.01 -16.46 4.24
N LEU A 432 -2.74 -16.16 3.96
CA LEU A 432 -2.40 -15.05 3.07
C LEU A 432 -2.82 -15.33 1.63
N LEU A 433 -2.73 -16.57 1.15
CA LEU A 433 -3.25 -16.97 -0.15
C LEU A 433 -4.76 -16.73 -0.23
N ALA A 434 -5.53 -17.08 0.80
CA ALA A 434 -6.96 -16.82 0.84
C ALA A 434 -7.28 -15.32 0.66
N ILE A 435 -6.58 -14.45 1.39
CA ILE A 435 -6.71 -12.99 1.25
C ILE A 435 -6.37 -12.54 -0.18
N VAL A 436 -5.23 -12.98 -0.71
CA VAL A 436 -4.78 -12.62 -2.07
C VAL A 436 -5.77 -13.07 -3.13
N LYS A 437 -6.29 -14.30 -3.04
CA LYS A 437 -7.28 -14.84 -3.98
C LYS A 437 -8.63 -14.11 -3.86
N ALA A 438 -9.05 -13.74 -2.65
CA ALA A 438 -10.25 -12.94 -2.41
C ALA A 438 -10.13 -11.56 -3.08
N ARG A 439 -8.99 -10.87 -2.91
CA ARG A 439 -8.71 -9.59 -3.60
C ARG A 439 -8.71 -9.68 -5.11
N LYS A 440 -8.34 -10.85 -5.65
CA LYS A 440 -8.38 -11.17 -7.08
C LYS A 440 -9.74 -11.67 -7.56
N GLN A 441 -10.78 -11.59 -6.73
CA GLN A 441 -12.15 -12.04 -7.02
C GLN A 441 -12.26 -13.54 -7.36
N LYS A 442 -11.29 -14.34 -6.91
CA LYS A 442 -11.28 -15.80 -7.05
C LYS A 442 -11.89 -16.46 -5.82
N THR A 443 -13.16 -16.21 -5.58
CA THR A 443 -13.87 -16.54 -4.33
C THR A 443 -13.81 -18.03 -3.98
N THR A 444 -13.95 -18.92 -4.97
CA THR A 444 -13.91 -20.38 -4.75
C THR A 444 -12.52 -20.90 -4.39
N GLU A 445 -11.47 -20.39 -5.02
CA GLU A 445 -10.07 -20.69 -4.63
C GLU A 445 -9.78 -20.13 -3.24
N ALA A 446 -10.22 -18.89 -2.97
CA ALA A 446 -10.01 -18.23 -1.68
C ALA A 446 -10.66 -19.00 -0.52
N ALA A 447 -11.88 -19.50 -0.69
CA ALA A 447 -12.59 -20.30 0.30
C ALA A 447 -11.82 -21.59 0.65
N LYS A 448 -11.28 -22.29 -0.36
CA LYS A 448 -10.47 -23.51 -0.15
C LYS A 448 -9.22 -23.22 0.66
N HIS A 449 -8.47 -22.18 0.29
CA HIS A 449 -7.28 -21.75 1.02
C HIS A 449 -7.62 -21.33 2.47
N LEU A 450 -8.76 -20.65 2.68
CA LEU A 450 -9.18 -20.23 4.02
C LEU A 450 -9.54 -21.42 4.92
N GLN A 451 -10.28 -22.40 4.39
CA GLN A 451 -10.58 -23.65 5.10
C GLN A 451 -9.30 -24.41 5.43
N LYS A 452 -8.40 -24.54 4.45
CA LYS A 452 -7.12 -25.21 4.62
C LYS A 452 -6.23 -24.52 5.66
N ALA A 453 -6.24 -23.19 5.68
CA ALA A 453 -5.54 -22.40 6.68
C ALA A 453 -6.03 -22.72 8.10
N CYS A 454 -7.34 -22.76 8.31
CA CYS A 454 -7.93 -23.06 9.63
C CYS A 454 -7.70 -24.53 10.04
N GLN A 455 -7.72 -25.47 9.09
CA GLN A 455 -7.37 -26.88 9.35
C GLN A 455 -5.91 -27.04 9.83
N LEU A 456 -4.98 -26.28 9.24
CA LEU A 456 -3.57 -26.32 9.62
C LEU A 456 -3.26 -25.51 10.89
N ASN A 457 -4.05 -24.47 11.17
CA ASN A 457 -3.93 -23.64 12.35
C ASN A 457 -5.32 -23.16 12.83
N PRO A 458 -5.95 -23.86 13.79
CA PRO A 458 -7.29 -23.55 14.27
C PRO A 458 -7.45 -22.13 14.84
N ASP A 459 -6.38 -21.51 15.36
CA ASP A 459 -6.44 -20.15 15.89
C ASP A 459 -6.79 -19.10 14.82
N LEU A 460 -6.56 -19.43 13.54
CA LEU A 460 -6.91 -18.54 12.43
C LEU A 460 -8.42 -18.33 12.30
N TYR A 461 -9.26 -19.23 12.83
CA TYR A 461 -10.70 -19.02 12.91
C TYR A 461 -11.07 -17.71 13.62
N TYR A 462 -10.45 -17.45 14.77
CA TYR A 462 -10.68 -16.22 15.53
C TYR A 462 -10.14 -15.01 14.79
N ARG A 463 -9.04 -15.17 14.05
CA ARG A 463 -8.45 -14.11 13.24
C ARG A 463 -9.34 -13.75 12.04
N THR A 464 -9.95 -14.72 11.37
CA THR A 464 -10.88 -14.50 10.26
C THR A 464 -12.03 -13.59 10.65
N ARG A 465 -12.51 -13.65 11.91
CA ARG A 465 -13.57 -12.76 12.41
C ARG A 465 -13.15 -11.29 12.51
N LEU A 466 -11.85 -11.01 12.59
CA LEU A 466 -11.29 -9.67 12.74
C LEU A 466 -10.90 -9.05 11.39
N ASP A 467 -10.42 -9.86 10.46
CA ASP A 467 -9.98 -9.41 9.14
C ASP A 467 -11.17 -9.31 8.18
N SER A 468 -11.58 -8.10 7.81
CA SER A 468 -12.82 -7.83 7.07
C SER A 468 -12.92 -8.59 5.74
N GLU A 469 -11.82 -8.70 4.98
CA GLU A 469 -11.83 -9.32 3.65
C GLU A 469 -12.17 -10.82 3.71
N VAL A 470 -11.58 -11.56 4.65
CA VAL A 470 -11.84 -12.99 4.82
C VAL A 470 -13.10 -13.26 5.65
N LYS A 471 -13.50 -12.32 6.51
CA LYS A 471 -14.81 -12.36 7.17
C LYS A 471 -15.93 -12.28 6.14
N GLU A 472 -15.88 -11.30 5.24
CA GLU A 472 -16.86 -11.13 4.16
C GLU A 472 -16.89 -12.36 3.24
N LEU A 473 -15.72 -12.92 2.92
CA LEU A 473 -15.63 -14.18 2.18
C LEU A 473 -16.34 -15.34 2.93
N ALA A 474 -16.09 -15.48 4.23
CA ALA A 474 -16.68 -16.53 5.05
C ALA A 474 -18.21 -16.37 5.18
N ASP A 475 -18.70 -15.14 5.33
CA ASP A 475 -20.13 -14.81 5.35
C ASP A 475 -20.78 -15.14 4.00
N GLN A 476 -20.19 -14.71 2.88
CA GLN A 476 -20.74 -14.92 1.54
C GLN A 476 -20.77 -16.40 1.12
N GLN A 477 -19.80 -17.18 1.58
CA GLN A 477 -19.67 -18.59 1.22
C GLN A 477 -20.20 -19.54 2.31
N ASN A 478 -20.80 -19.01 3.39
CA ASN A 478 -21.30 -19.76 4.55
C ASN A 478 -20.27 -20.75 5.11
N LEU A 479 -19.03 -20.27 5.35
CA LEU A 479 -17.91 -21.14 5.72
C LEU A 479 -17.76 -21.37 7.22
N TRP A 480 -18.46 -20.62 8.09
CA TRP A 480 -18.18 -20.59 9.53
C TRP A 480 -18.17 -21.96 10.21
N ASP A 481 -19.09 -22.85 9.86
CA ASP A 481 -19.13 -24.22 10.39
C ASP A 481 -17.92 -25.05 9.94
N THR A 482 -17.43 -24.80 8.72
CA THR A 482 -16.26 -25.51 8.17
C THR A 482 -14.92 -24.96 8.66
N LEU A 483 -14.88 -23.68 9.06
CA LEU A 483 -13.66 -23.05 9.59
C LEU A 483 -13.42 -23.38 11.07
N ASN A 484 -14.46 -23.78 11.80
CA ASN A 484 -14.41 -24.09 13.23
C ASN A 484 -14.08 -25.57 13.54
N ASN A 485 -13.76 -26.36 12.51
CA ASN A 485 -13.53 -27.81 12.61
C ASN A 485 -12.06 -28.22 12.57
#